data_AF-A0A7K2QGA4-F1
#
_entry.id   AF-A0A7K2QGA4-F1
#
_cell.length_a   1.000
_cell.length_b   1.000
_cell.length_c   1.000
_cell.angle_alpha   90.00
_cell.angle_beta   90.00
_cell.angle_gamma   90.00
#
_symmetry.space_group_name_H-M   'P 1'
#
loop_
_entity.id
_entity.type
_entity.pdbx_description
1 polymer ?
#
loop_
_entity_poly.entity_id
_entity_poly.type
_entity_poly.pdbx_seq_one_letter_code
_entity_poly.pdbx_strand_id
1 'polypeptide(L)' 'IDKALETAAKHGCLPLRGVATYQDVYKLTYLRGPSGILVMLAEELKKD' A
#
# COMPACT_ATOMS: atom_id res chain seq x y z
N ILE A 1 -6.62 -0.93 3.81
CA ILE A 1 -5.36 -0.47 3.18
C ILE A 1 -5.51 0.97 2.75
N ASP A 2 -6.70 1.34 2.30
CA ASP A 2 -7.06 2.67 1.78
C ASP A 2 -6.66 3.81 2.72
N LYS A 3 -6.98 3.71 4.03
CA LYS A 3 -6.60 4.74 5.02
C LYS A 3 -5.08 4.95 5.14
N ALA A 4 -4.29 3.89 5.00
CA ALA A 4 -2.84 3.99 4.99
C ALA A 4 -2.34 4.73 3.74
N LEU A 5 -2.98 4.47 2.59
CA LEU A 5 -2.68 5.16 1.32
C LEU A 5 -3.09 6.64 1.36
N GLU A 6 -4.24 6.97 1.93
CA GLU A 6 -4.66 8.37 2.14
C GLU A 6 -3.65 9.13 3.01
N THR A 7 -3.13 8.47 4.05
CA THR A 7 -2.11 9.05 4.91
C THR A 7 -0.80 9.22 4.14
N ALA A 8 -0.35 8.20 3.42
CA ALA A 8 0.86 8.24 2.61
C ALA A 8 0.81 9.36 1.55
N ALA A 9 -0.33 9.52 0.89
CA ALA A 9 -0.54 10.55 -0.13
C ALA A 9 -0.38 11.98 0.43
N LYS A 10 -0.80 12.24 1.68
CA LYS A 10 -0.59 13.53 2.36
C LYS A 10 0.88 13.88 2.56
N HIS A 11 1.77 12.88 2.55
CA HIS A 11 3.22 13.03 2.67
C HIS A 11 3.95 12.93 1.32
N GLY A 12 3.22 12.93 0.19
CA GLY A 12 3.81 12.78 -1.16
C GLY A 12 4.23 11.35 -1.50
N CYS A 13 3.89 10.37 -0.67
CA CYS A 13 4.18 8.96 -0.90
C CYS A 13 3.04 8.34 -1.70
N LEU A 14 3.24 8.19 -3.01
CA LEU A 14 2.22 7.65 -3.91
C LEU A 14 2.51 6.19 -4.31
N PRO A 15 1.46 5.39 -4.59
CA PRO A 15 1.62 4.07 -5.16
C PRO A 15 2.35 4.10 -6.49
N LEU A 16 3.36 3.25 -6.64
CA LEU A 16 4.03 3.00 -7.93
C LEU A 16 3.07 2.38 -8.95
N ARG A 17 2.11 1.60 -8.47
CA ARG A 17 1.02 0.97 -9.22
C ARG A 17 -0.22 0.93 -8.31
N GLY A 18 -1.40 0.73 -8.89
CA GLY A 18 -2.64 0.55 -8.12
C GLY A 18 -2.54 -0.59 -7.10
N VAL A 19 -3.56 -0.70 -6.25
CA VAL A 19 -3.64 -1.78 -5.26
C VAL A 19 -3.99 -3.09 -5.97
N ALA A 20 -3.23 -4.14 -5.68
CA ALA A 20 -3.50 -5.48 -6.16
C ALA A 20 -4.14 -6.33 -5.06
N THR A 21 -5.10 -7.17 -5.44
CA THR A 21 -5.64 -8.22 -4.57
C THR A 21 -4.94 -9.53 -4.89
N TYR A 22 -4.29 -10.12 -3.89
CA TYR A 22 -3.63 -11.42 -4.00
C TYR A 22 -4.51 -12.49 -3.39
N GLN A 23 -4.98 -13.42 -4.23
CA GLN A 23 -5.77 -14.61 -3.86
C GLN A 23 -6.93 -14.33 -2.88
N ASP A 24 -7.51 -13.12 -2.91
CA ASP A 24 -8.54 -12.66 -1.97
C ASP A 24 -8.17 -12.81 -0.48
N VAL A 25 -6.87 -12.90 -0.18
CA VAL A 25 -6.30 -13.00 1.17
C VAL A 25 -5.53 -11.75 1.57
N TYR A 26 -4.92 -11.04 0.61
CA TYR A 26 -4.22 -9.79 0.86
C TYR A 26 -4.55 -8.73 -0.17
N LYS A 27 -4.61 -7.46 0.26
CA LYS A 27 -4.44 -6.29 -0.61
C LYS A 27 -3.04 -5.73 -0.41
N LEU A 28 -2.33 -5.43 -1.49
CA LEU A 28 -0.97 -4.92 -1.40
C LEU A 28 -0.63 -3.90 -2.48
N THR A 29 0.31 -3.02 -2.16
CA THR A 29 0.87 -2.05 -3.10
C THR A 29 2.28 -1.64 -2.70
N TYR A 30 3.05 -1.12 -3.66
CA TYR A 30 4.36 -0.55 -3.43
C TYR A 30 4.28 0.97 -3.46
N LEU A 31 4.82 1.61 -2.43
CA LEU A 31 4.95 3.06 -2.30
C LEU A 31 6.40 3.48 -2.50
N ARG A 32 6.58 4.67 -3.07
CA ARG A 32 7.86 5.38 -3.02
C ARG A 32 7.82 6.44 -1.94
N GLY A 33 8.68 6.29 -0.93
CA GLY A 33 8.80 7.23 0.17
C GLY A 33 9.57 8.50 -0.19
N PRO A 34 9.64 9.50 0.72
CA PRO A 34 10.22 10.82 0.45
C PRO A 34 11.72 10.76 0.13
N SER A 35 12.43 9.77 0.68
CA SER A 35 13.86 9.53 0.44
C SER A 35 14.11 8.59 -0.75
N GLY A 36 13.10 8.28 -1.56
CA GLY A 36 13.21 7.35 -2.69
C GLY A 36 13.22 5.86 -2.29
N ILE A 37 13.01 5.55 -1.01
CA ILE A 37 12.93 4.18 -0.49
C ILE A 37 11.63 3.54 -0.97
N LEU A 38 11.71 2.29 -1.42
CA LEU A 38 10.54 1.49 -1.76
C LEU A 38 10.05 0.73 -0.53
N VAL A 39 8.75 0.87 -0.24
CA VAL A 39 8.09 0.17 0.85
C VAL A 39 6.86 -0.53 0.31
N MET A 40 6.66 -1.78 0.69
CA MET A 40 5.41 -2.51 0.41
C MET A 40 4.45 -2.32 1.59
N LEU A 41 3.21 -1.95 1.29
CA LEU A 41 2.09 -2.08 2.24
C LEU A 41 1.25 -3.29 1.87
N ALA A 42 0.88 -4.07 2.88
CA ALA A 42 -0.05 -5.19 2.74
C ALA A 42 -1.10 -5.13 3.85
N GLU A 43 -2.35 -5.40 3.48
CA GLU A 43 -3.47 -5.60 4.39
C GLU A 43 -4.02 -7.00 4.18
N GLU A 44 -4.15 -7.74 5.26
CA GLU A 44 -4.85 -9.02 5.29
C GLU A 44 -6.36 -8.82 5.19
N LEU A 45 -6.99 -9.54 4.26
CA LEU A 45 -8.43 -9.52 4.02
C LEU A 45 -9.19 -10.54 4.86
N LYS A 46 -8.51 -11.60 5.29
CA LYS A 46 -9.07 -12.66 6.12
C LYS A 46 -8.21 -12.80 7.36
N LYS A 47 -8.71 -12.30 8.48
CA LYS A 47 -8.14 -12.60 9.79
C LYS A 47 -8.82 -13.88 10.27
N ASP A 48 -8.05 -14.95 10.37
CA ASP A 48 -8.44 -16.11 11.20
C ASP A 48 -8.60 -15.70 12.67
#